data_AF-A0AAW1NJ74-F1
#
_entry.id   AF-A0AAW1NJ74-F1
#
_cell.length_a   1.000
_cell.length_b   1.000
_cell.length_c   1.000
_cell.angle_alpha   90.00
_cell.angle_beta   90.00
_cell.angle_gamma   90.00
#
_symmetry.space_group_name_H-M   'P 1'
#
loop_
_entity.id
_entity.type
_entity.pdbx_description
1 polymer ?
#
loop_
_entity_poly.entity_id
_entity_poly.type
_entity_poly.pdbx_seq_one_letter_code
_entity_poly.pdbx_strand_id
1 'polypeptide(L)'
;MASPSKALNENFAYNSMLARALVQLIPAHDRETVRIWFNKLHVMDRSAEDMKRRNEYMWFLLLMLQNKRLQPPFNKSPPGGELRPLNEIISPDIYEDVLMSSDDQSATWLDTACNMDQTCKDVYTSEDQHFPSTHPAEFLNNQPLPQNGIICYVAAFALTPKRDYMLRGSFQRSRLNEIESVL
;
A
#
# COMPACT_ATOMS: atom_id res chain seq x y z
N MET A 1 10.48 -29.92 5.45
CA MET A 1 10.42 -28.80 6.42
C MET A 1 11.26 -27.67 5.85
N ALA A 2 10.77 -26.42 5.81
CA ALA A 2 11.57 -25.29 5.33
C ALA A 2 12.80 -25.08 6.23
N SER A 3 13.93 -24.67 5.65
CA SER A 3 15.11 -24.33 6.47
C SER A 3 14.80 -23.11 7.35
N PRO A 4 15.29 -23.05 8.60
CA PRO A 4 15.01 -21.92 9.49
C PRO A 4 15.35 -20.55 8.89
N SER A 5 16.45 -20.47 8.14
CA SER A 5 16.85 -19.24 7.42
C SER A 5 15.84 -18.84 6.33
N LYS A 6 15.28 -19.82 5.59
CA LYS A 6 14.24 -19.55 4.58
C LYS A 6 13.00 -18.94 5.22
N ALA A 7 12.53 -19.51 6.33
CA ALA A 7 11.36 -18.99 7.06
C ALA A 7 11.59 -17.56 7.57
N LEU A 8 12.79 -17.25 8.08
CA LEU A 8 13.14 -15.89 8.53
C LEU A 8 13.15 -14.89 7.37
N ASN A 9 13.63 -15.29 6.19
CA ASN A 9 13.59 -14.44 4.99
C ASN A 9 12.18 -14.22 4.46
N GLU A 10 11.36 -15.26 4.41
CA GLU A 10 9.96 -15.14 3.99
C GLU A 10 9.17 -14.21 4.92
N ASN A 11 9.36 -14.34 6.23
CA ASN A 11 8.74 -13.45 7.22
C ASN A 11 9.18 -11.98 7.02
N PHE A 12 10.47 -11.74 6.81
CA PHE A 12 10.97 -10.40 6.51
C PHE A 12 10.37 -9.83 5.23
N ALA A 13 10.39 -10.61 4.14
CA ALA A 13 9.89 -10.18 2.84
C ALA A 13 8.40 -9.81 2.92
N TYR A 14 7.59 -10.64 3.60
CA TYR A 14 6.18 -10.37 3.82
C TYR A 14 5.94 -9.08 4.61
N ASN A 15 6.57 -8.94 5.78
CA ASN A 15 6.40 -7.75 6.63
C ASN A 15 6.93 -6.48 5.95
N SER A 16 8.04 -6.58 5.20
CA SER A 16 8.58 -5.46 4.45
C SER A 16 7.66 -5.03 3.31
N MET A 17 7.04 -5.97 2.60
CA MET A 17 6.04 -5.67 1.57
C MET A 17 4.85 -4.92 2.15
N LEU A 18 4.31 -5.38 3.28
CA LEU A 18 3.19 -4.71 3.95
C LEU A 18 3.59 -3.32 4.46
N ALA A 19 4.75 -3.19 5.09
CA ALA A 19 5.26 -1.91 5.58
C ALA A 19 5.50 -0.90 4.44
N ARG A 20 5.92 -1.35 3.24
CA ARG A 20 6.06 -0.49 2.05
C ARG A 20 4.72 0.06 1.55
N ALA A 21 3.62 -0.66 1.76
CA ALA A 21 2.28 -0.13 1.48
C ALA A 21 1.89 0.92 2.53
N LEU A 22 2.08 0.61 3.82
CA LEU A 22 1.68 1.49 4.93
C LEU A 22 2.51 2.78 5.04
N VAL A 23 3.79 2.77 4.63
CA VAL A 23 4.62 3.98 4.64
C VAL A 23 4.06 5.09 3.74
N GLN A 24 3.17 4.75 2.80
CA GLN A 24 2.49 5.76 1.97
C GLN A 24 1.40 6.52 2.73
N LEU A 25 1.06 6.08 3.94
CA LEU A 25 -0.01 6.66 4.77
C LEU A 25 0.52 7.59 5.88
N ILE A 26 1.84 7.71 6.04
CA ILE A 26 2.47 8.62 7.01
C ILE A 26 3.00 9.90 6.33
N PRO A 27 3.29 10.97 7.09
CA PRO A 27 3.82 12.23 6.53
C PRO A 27 5.10 12.05 5.72
N ALA A 28 5.28 12.84 4.67
CA ALA A 28 6.41 12.72 3.74
C ALA A 28 7.78 12.82 4.42
N HIS A 29 7.92 13.66 5.45
CA HIS A 29 9.17 13.81 6.20
C HIS A 29 9.57 12.54 6.96
N ASP A 30 8.61 11.76 7.44
CA ASP A 30 8.86 10.49 8.14
C ASP A 30 9.18 9.35 7.15
N ARG A 31 8.66 9.41 5.92
CA ARG A 31 8.91 8.37 4.90
C ARG A 31 10.39 8.20 4.60
N GLU A 32 11.14 9.29 4.57
CA GLU A 32 12.58 9.22 4.30
C GLU A 32 13.32 8.53 5.45
N THR A 33 12.98 8.84 6.70
CA THR A 33 13.52 8.14 7.87
C THR A 33 13.23 6.65 7.83
N VAL A 34 11.98 6.27 7.53
CA VAL A 34 11.58 4.86 7.39
C VAL A 34 12.29 4.17 6.21
N ARG A 35 12.53 4.87 5.10
CA ARG A 35 13.31 4.35 3.97
C ARG A 35 14.74 4.03 4.38
N ILE A 36 15.39 4.89 5.17
CA ILE A 36 16.75 4.63 5.68
C ILE A 36 16.75 3.38 6.60
N TRP A 37 15.72 3.21 7.43
CA TRP A 37 15.53 1.98 8.21
C TRP A 37 15.35 0.74 7.34
N PHE A 38 14.55 0.80 6.26
CA PHE A 38 14.42 -0.32 5.34
C PHE A 38 15.75 -0.73 4.72
N ASN A 39 16.54 0.24 4.25
CA ASN A 39 17.86 -0.03 3.68
C ASN A 39 18.77 -0.71 4.72
N LYS A 40 18.74 -0.24 5.97
CA LYS A 40 19.50 -0.83 7.07
C LYS A 40 19.08 -2.28 7.34
N LEU A 41 17.79 -2.55 7.40
CA LEU A 41 17.26 -3.87 7.72
C LEU A 41 17.48 -4.86 6.56
N HIS A 42 17.40 -4.42 5.30
CA HIS A 42 17.60 -5.30 4.15
C HIS A 42 18.99 -5.93 4.08
N VAL A 43 20.01 -5.26 4.60
CA VAL A 43 21.40 -5.75 4.58
C VAL A 43 21.78 -6.58 5.82
N MET A 44 20.83 -6.83 6.73
CA MET A 44 21.02 -7.62 7.96
C MET A 44 20.65 -9.09 7.75
N ASP A 45 21.43 -9.81 6.95
CA ASP A 45 21.20 -11.22 6.61
C ASP A 45 22.45 -12.10 6.76
N ARG A 46 23.48 -11.61 7.46
CA ARG A 46 24.79 -12.27 7.60
C ARG A 46 24.76 -13.51 8.50
N SER A 47 23.94 -13.49 9.54
CA SER A 47 23.80 -14.56 10.53
C SER A 47 22.34 -14.82 10.87
N ALA A 48 22.02 -15.98 11.44
CA ALA A 48 20.65 -16.29 11.86
C ALA A 48 20.17 -15.32 12.96
N GLU A 49 21.08 -14.88 13.83
CA GLU A 49 20.85 -13.88 14.87
C GLU A 49 20.52 -12.52 14.27
N ASP A 50 21.25 -12.09 13.24
CA ASP A 50 20.96 -10.85 12.51
C ASP A 50 19.59 -10.91 11.84
N MET A 51 19.25 -12.04 11.22
CA MET A 51 17.94 -12.24 10.58
C MET A 51 16.80 -12.19 11.60
N LYS A 52 16.96 -12.80 12.79
CA LYS A 52 15.97 -12.71 13.87
C LYS A 52 15.80 -11.26 14.34
N ARG A 53 16.92 -10.58 14.62
CA ARG A 53 16.91 -9.17 15.04
C ARG A 53 16.27 -8.28 13.98
N ARG A 54 16.63 -8.46 12.71
CA ARG A 54 16.01 -7.76 11.58
C ARG A 54 14.49 -7.93 11.58
N ASN A 55 14.01 -9.15 11.81
CA ASN A 55 12.58 -9.44 11.80
C ASN A 55 11.86 -8.80 12.99
N GLU A 56 12.47 -8.78 14.18
CA GLU A 56 11.91 -8.08 15.35
C GLU A 56 11.74 -6.58 15.09
N TYR A 57 12.79 -5.92 14.58
CA TYR A 57 12.71 -4.50 14.19
C TYR A 57 11.66 -4.26 13.11
N MET A 58 11.60 -5.12 12.10
CA MET A 58 10.63 -4.99 11.01
C MET A 58 9.20 -5.15 11.52
N TRP A 59 8.95 -6.13 12.39
CA TRP A 59 7.63 -6.32 12.97
C TRP A 59 7.21 -5.13 13.84
N PHE A 60 8.10 -4.61 14.69
CA PHE A 60 7.75 -3.48 15.55
C PHE A 60 7.54 -2.18 14.76
N LEU A 61 8.34 -1.94 13.71
CA LEU A 61 8.10 -0.85 12.77
C LEU A 61 6.75 -1.00 12.06
N LEU A 62 6.38 -2.22 11.67
CA LEU A 62 5.09 -2.49 11.05
C LEU A 62 3.92 -2.11 11.98
N LEU A 63 4.00 -2.44 13.27
CA LEU A 63 2.98 -2.04 14.26
C LEU A 63 2.85 -0.51 14.35
N MET A 64 3.97 0.21 14.42
CA MET A 64 3.95 1.68 14.44
C MET A 64 3.35 2.28 13.16
N LEU A 65 3.63 1.68 12.00
CA LEU A 65 3.07 2.11 10.73
C LEU A 65 1.56 1.88 10.66
N GLN A 66 1.06 0.76 11.21
CA GLN A 66 -0.38 0.49 11.33
C GLN A 66 -1.07 1.57 12.18
N ASN A 67 -0.42 1.98 13.27
CA ASN A 67 -0.91 3.05 14.16
C ASN A 67 -0.63 4.46 13.63
N LYS A 68 0.00 4.60 12.45
CA LYS A 68 0.41 5.87 11.81
C LYS A 68 1.20 6.81 12.73
N ARG A 69 1.86 6.27 13.75
CA ARG A 69 2.58 7.04 14.77
C ARG A 69 3.98 6.48 14.91
N LEU A 70 4.95 7.19 14.34
CA LEU A 70 6.35 6.82 14.41
C LEU A 70 6.94 7.30 15.74
N GLN A 71 7.47 6.36 16.52
CA GLN A 71 8.11 6.62 17.81
C GLN A 71 9.57 6.14 17.78
N PRO A 72 10.38 6.47 18.81
CA PRO A 72 11.73 5.92 18.93
C PRO A 72 11.72 4.37 18.87
N PRO A 73 12.69 3.74 18.19
CA PRO A 73 13.86 4.36 17.55
C PRO A 73 13.61 4.85 16.12
N PHE A 74 12.43 4.62 15.55
CA PHE A 74 12.17 4.83 14.13
C PHE A 74 11.90 6.28 13.73
N ASN A 75 11.66 7.17 14.70
CA ASN A 75 11.56 8.61 14.48
C ASN A 75 12.92 9.30 14.25
N LYS A 76 14.02 8.55 14.21
CA LYS A 76 15.38 9.01 13.91
C LYS A 76 16.05 8.01 12.98
N SER A 77 17.14 8.44 12.33
CA SER A 77 17.96 7.52 11.51
C SER A 77 18.52 6.37 12.36
N PRO A 78 18.65 5.16 11.79
CA PRO A 78 19.24 4.02 12.49
C PRO A 78 20.68 4.33 12.91
N PRO A 79 21.14 3.76 14.05
CA PRO A 79 22.53 3.93 14.47
C PRO A 79 23.49 3.30 13.45
N GLY A 80 24.69 3.87 13.38
CA GLY A 80 25.82 3.25 12.67
C GLY A 80 26.25 1.95 13.36
N GLY A 81 26.87 1.04 12.60
CA GLY A 81 27.32 -0.26 13.14
C GLY A 81 26.20 -1.28 13.32
N GLU A 82 26.37 -2.24 14.23
CA GLU A 82 25.40 -3.30 14.47
C GLU A 82 24.21 -2.80 15.31
N LEU A 83 23.00 -3.28 14.98
CA LEU A 83 21.82 -2.96 15.79
C LEU A 83 21.86 -3.77 17.09
N ARG A 84 21.59 -3.10 18.21
CA ARG A 84 21.34 -3.74 19.50
C ARG A 84 20.00 -4.48 19.49
N PRO A 85 19.81 -5.49 20.36
CA PRO A 85 18.49 -6.08 20.59
C PRO A 85 17.42 -5.01 20.84
N LEU A 86 16.24 -5.21 20.27
CA LEU A 86 15.20 -4.18 20.26
C LEU A 86 14.68 -3.87 21.68
N ASN A 87 14.56 -4.90 22.51
CA ASN A 87 14.14 -4.81 23.91
C ASN A 87 15.10 -4.01 24.81
N GLU A 88 16.36 -3.82 24.41
CA GLU A 88 17.34 -3.03 25.17
C GLU A 88 17.23 -1.53 24.89
N ILE A 89 16.60 -1.14 23.78
CA ILE A 89 16.54 0.26 23.33
C ILE A 89 15.16 0.89 23.44
N ILE A 90 14.11 0.06 23.53
CA ILE A 90 12.73 0.54 23.63
C ILE A 90 12.37 0.75 25.09
N SER A 91 11.78 1.91 25.39
CA SER A 91 11.17 2.17 26.70
C SER A 91 9.94 1.28 26.90
N PRO A 92 9.72 0.70 28.10
CA PRO A 92 8.50 -0.06 28.41
C PRO A 92 7.22 0.67 28.03
N ASP A 93 7.15 1.98 28.28
CA ASP A 93 5.97 2.80 27.94
C ASP A 93 5.66 2.80 26.44
N ILE A 94 6.70 2.90 25.60
CA ILE A 94 6.57 2.87 24.13
C ILE A 94 6.12 1.47 23.68
N TYR A 95 6.69 0.43 24.30
CA TYR A 95 6.35 -0.95 23.98
C TYR A 95 4.88 -1.24 24.27
N GLU A 96 4.41 -0.89 25.46
CA GLU A 96 3.01 -1.06 25.87
C GLU A 96 2.04 -0.23 25.00
N ASP A 97 2.36 1.03 24.75
CA ASP A 97 1.55 1.94 23.91
C ASP A 97 1.37 1.38 22.48
N VAL A 98 2.43 0.85 21.88
CA VAL A 98 2.37 0.24 20.54
C VAL A 98 1.54 -1.04 20.55
N LEU A 99 1.69 -1.90 21.56
CA LEU A 99 0.91 -3.15 21.66
C LEU A 99 -0.58 -2.88 21.90
N MET A 100 -0.92 -2.01 22.86
CA MET A 100 -2.30 -1.69 23.22
C MET A 100 -3.06 -1.01 22.06
N SER A 101 -2.34 -0.29 21.19
CA SER A 101 -2.94 0.35 20.00
C SER A 101 -3.30 -0.65 18.88
N SER A 102 -2.72 -1.86 18.92
CA SER A 102 -2.80 -2.85 17.83
C SER A 102 -4.08 -3.69 17.86
N ASP A 103 -4.70 -3.84 19.03
CA ASP A 103 -5.81 -4.76 19.26
C ASP A 103 -7.14 -4.29 18.62
N ASP A 104 -7.33 -2.97 18.47
CA ASP A 104 -8.58 -2.40 17.95
C ASP A 104 -8.58 -2.17 16.42
N GLN A 105 -7.44 -2.34 15.73
CA GLN A 105 -7.26 -1.84 14.34
C GLN A 105 -6.74 -2.86 13.32
N SER A 106 -6.61 -4.13 13.69
CA SER A 106 -5.91 -5.13 12.87
C SER A 106 -6.48 -5.35 11.45
N ALA A 107 -7.73 -4.94 11.18
CA ALA A 107 -8.33 -4.95 9.84
C ALA A 107 -8.92 -3.61 9.37
N THR A 108 -9.12 -2.64 10.27
CA THR A 108 -9.87 -1.40 9.99
C THR A 108 -9.15 -0.49 8.98
N TRP A 109 -7.83 -0.61 8.84
CA TRP A 109 -7.05 0.20 7.89
C TRP A 109 -7.29 -0.21 6.42
N LEU A 110 -7.55 -1.49 6.15
CA LEU A 110 -7.97 -1.96 4.81
C LEU A 110 -9.34 -1.38 4.48
N ASP A 111 -10.27 -1.41 5.43
CA ASP A 111 -11.59 -0.82 5.26
C ASP A 111 -11.52 0.70 5.13
N THR A 112 -10.64 1.38 5.88
CA THR A 112 -10.47 2.84 5.81
C THR A 112 -9.87 3.26 4.46
N ALA A 113 -8.92 2.51 3.91
CA ALA A 113 -8.38 2.78 2.58
C ALA A 113 -9.46 2.59 1.48
N CYS A 114 -10.35 1.61 1.63
CA CYS A 114 -11.50 1.41 0.75
C CYS A 114 -12.62 2.44 0.97
N ASN A 115 -12.75 3.00 2.18
CA ASN A 115 -13.74 4.03 2.54
C ASN A 115 -13.23 5.48 2.37
N MET A 116 -11.97 5.70 1.97
CA MET A 116 -11.46 7.01 1.51
C MET A 116 -11.99 7.41 0.13
N ASP A 117 -13.05 6.75 -0.34
CA ASP A 117 -13.84 7.13 -1.50
C ASP A 117 -14.48 8.53 -1.35
N GLN A 118 -14.50 9.10 -0.14
CA GLN A 118 -14.99 10.45 0.08
C GLN A 118 -13.98 11.54 -0.32
N THR A 119 -12.66 11.30 -0.22
CA THR A 119 -11.65 12.29 -0.66
C THR A 119 -11.30 12.13 -2.15
N CYS A 120 -11.56 10.96 -2.74
CA CYS A 120 -11.47 10.77 -4.19
C CYS A 120 -12.63 11.42 -4.96
N LYS A 121 -13.79 11.65 -4.30
CA LYS A 121 -14.92 12.37 -4.90
C LYS A 121 -14.65 13.87 -5.01
N ASP A 122 -13.95 14.49 -4.07
CA ASP A 122 -13.78 15.96 -4.09
C ASP A 122 -12.78 16.48 -5.12
N VAL A 123 -11.97 15.61 -5.75
CA VAL A 123 -11.07 16.02 -6.86
C VAL A 123 -11.74 15.85 -8.24
N TYR A 124 -12.77 15.01 -8.34
CA TYR A 124 -13.44 14.70 -9.61
C TYR A 124 -14.88 15.23 -9.71
N THR A 125 -15.42 15.86 -8.67
CA THR A 125 -16.74 16.51 -8.71
C THR A 125 -16.63 18.00 -9.06
N SER A 126 -15.90 18.32 -10.13
CA SER A 126 -16.13 19.57 -10.86
C SER A 126 -16.93 19.21 -12.10
N GLU A 127 -18.17 19.71 -12.17
CA GLU A 127 -19.18 19.38 -13.20
C GLU A 127 -18.80 19.78 -14.65
N ASP A 128 -17.52 20.06 -14.95
CA ASP A 128 -17.06 20.45 -16.28
C ASP A 128 -15.68 19.86 -16.64
N GLN A 129 -15.39 18.61 -16.26
CA GLN A 129 -14.25 17.91 -16.87
C GLN A 129 -14.62 17.43 -18.28
N HIS A 130 -14.49 18.34 -19.24
CA HIS A 130 -14.44 18.00 -20.66
C HIS A 130 -13.17 17.18 -20.90
N PHE A 131 -13.27 15.85 -20.79
CA PHE A 131 -12.22 14.97 -21.29
C PHE A 131 -12.18 15.13 -22.80
N PRO A 132 -11.11 15.73 -23.36
CA PRO A 132 -11.05 15.93 -24.80
C PRO A 132 -11.07 14.54 -25.44
N SER A 133 -12.01 14.33 -26.37
CA SER A 133 -12.03 13.13 -27.21
C SER A 133 -10.75 13.14 -28.04
N THR A 134 -9.71 12.54 -27.49
CA THR A 134 -8.36 12.55 -28.04
C THR A 134 -8.10 11.23 -28.74
N HIS A 135 -7.28 11.29 -29.78
CA HIS A 135 -6.92 10.11 -30.53
C HIS A 135 -6.22 9.10 -29.60
N PRO A 136 -6.43 7.78 -29.73
CA PRO A 136 -5.82 6.78 -28.84
C PRO A 136 -4.28 6.90 -28.72
N ALA A 137 -3.62 7.41 -29.75
CA ALA A 137 -2.17 7.67 -29.75
C ALA A 137 -1.73 8.76 -28.76
N GLU A 138 -2.63 9.67 -28.36
CA GLU A 138 -2.36 10.78 -27.44
C GLU A 138 -2.80 10.46 -26.02
N PHE A 139 -3.39 9.28 -25.78
CA PHE A 139 -3.95 8.87 -24.50
C PHE A 139 -2.98 9.08 -23.34
N LEU A 140 -1.73 8.60 -23.47
CA LEU A 140 -0.73 8.65 -22.40
C LEU A 140 -0.30 10.08 -22.03
N ASN A 141 -0.28 10.99 -23.00
CA ASN A 141 0.14 12.38 -22.78
C ASN A 141 -0.90 13.17 -21.97
N ASN A 142 -2.16 12.73 -22.00
CA ASN A 142 -3.27 13.38 -21.33
C ASN A 142 -3.65 12.70 -20.01
N GLN A 143 -2.84 11.75 -19.53
CA GLN A 143 -3.11 11.09 -18.25
C GLN A 143 -2.68 11.96 -17.07
N PRO A 144 -3.46 12.03 -15.99
CA PRO A 144 -3.04 12.71 -14.78
C PRO A 144 -1.80 12.04 -14.18
N LEU A 145 -0.78 12.84 -13.88
CA LEU A 145 0.46 12.39 -13.26
C LEU A 145 0.38 12.57 -11.74
N PRO A 146 0.62 11.53 -10.93
CA PRO A 146 0.61 11.68 -9.49
C PRO A 146 1.83 12.49 -9.04
N GLN A 147 1.64 13.34 -8.02
CA GLN A 147 2.74 14.13 -7.43
C GLN A 147 3.83 13.24 -6.80
N ASN A 148 3.46 12.04 -6.33
CA ASN A 148 4.35 11.00 -5.82
C ASN A 148 3.79 9.61 -6.15
N GLY A 149 4.64 8.65 -6.55
CA GLY A 149 4.25 7.24 -6.75
C GLY A 149 4.60 6.69 -8.13
N ILE A 150 4.00 5.55 -8.48
CA ILE A 150 4.11 4.91 -9.80
C ILE A 150 2.74 4.81 -10.46
N ILE A 151 2.68 4.99 -11.78
CA ILE A 151 1.48 4.71 -12.57
C ILE A 151 1.64 3.31 -13.18
N CYS A 152 0.60 2.50 -13.09
CA CYS A 152 0.54 1.19 -13.74
C CYS A 152 -0.68 1.15 -14.67
N TYR A 153 -0.45 0.82 -15.94
CA TYR A 153 -1.51 0.58 -16.91
C TYR A 153 -1.63 -0.92 -17.17
N VAL A 154 -2.86 -1.43 -17.14
CA VAL A 154 -3.17 -2.83 -17.46
C VAL A 154 -4.13 -2.84 -18.64
N ALA A 155 -3.77 -3.57 -19.69
CA ALA A 155 -4.67 -3.83 -20.81
C ALA A 155 -5.16 -5.28 -20.71
N ALA A 156 -6.48 -5.46 -20.72
CA ALA A 156 -7.10 -6.77 -20.80
C ALA A 156 -7.66 -6.97 -22.22
N PHE A 157 -7.30 -8.07 -22.85
CA PHE A 157 -7.87 -8.48 -24.13
C PHE A 157 -8.67 -9.75 -23.92
N ALA A 158 -9.93 -9.74 -24.37
CA ALA A 158 -10.72 -10.95 -24.49
C ALA A 158 -10.65 -11.43 -25.94
N LEU A 159 -10.24 -12.67 -26.15
CA LEU A 159 -10.47 -13.34 -27.43
C LEU A 159 -11.96 -13.63 -27.51
N THR A 160 -12.69 -12.85 -28.30
CA THR A 160 -14.02 -13.26 -28.71
C THR A 160 -13.88 -14.52 -29.56
N PRO A 161 -14.57 -15.62 -29.22
CA PRO A 161 -14.61 -16.77 -30.10
C PRO A 161 -15.17 -16.30 -31.45
N LYS A 162 -14.53 -16.74 -32.56
CA LYS A 162 -15.01 -16.47 -33.92
C LYS A 162 -16.47 -16.91 -33.99
N ARG A 163 -17.39 -15.96 -33.98
CA ARG A 163 -18.78 -16.22 -34.34
C ARG A 163 -18.77 -16.41 -35.84
N ASP A 164 -18.94 -17.65 -36.27
CA ASP A 164 -19.33 -17.94 -37.64
C ASP A 164 -20.51 -17.04 -38.00
N TYR A 165 -20.34 -16.30 -39.07
CA TYR A 165 -21.36 -15.41 -39.60
C TYR A 165 -22.60 -16.24 -39.94
N MET A 166 -23.69 -16.07 -39.18
CA MET A 166 -25.03 -16.06 -39.77
C MET A 166 -26.07 -15.41 -38.83
N LEU A 167 -26.75 -14.43 -39.43
CA LEU A 167 -28.09 -13.89 -39.13
C LEU A 167 -28.25 -12.76 -38.10
N ARG A 168 -28.39 -11.55 -38.68
CA ARG A 168 -29.28 -10.42 -38.34
C ARG A 168 -29.89 -10.38 -36.94
N GLY A 169 -29.61 -9.28 -36.23
CA GLY A 169 -30.44 -8.81 -35.13
C GLY A 169 -29.76 -7.65 -34.42
N SER A 170 -30.19 -6.43 -34.72
CA SER A 170 -29.81 -5.17 -34.10
C SER A 170 -29.78 -5.24 -32.57
N PHE A 171 -28.62 -5.00 -31.96
CA PHE A 171 -28.50 -4.80 -30.52
C PHE A 171 -28.58 -3.31 -30.21
N GLN A 172 -29.81 -2.82 -29.99
CA GLN A 172 -30.07 -1.50 -29.40
C GLN A 172 -29.55 -1.48 -27.96
N ARG A 173 -28.78 -0.43 -27.64
CA ARG A 173 -28.31 -0.13 -26.30
C ARG A 173 -29.47 0.52 -25.52
N SER A 174 -30.26 -0.28 -24.81
CA SER A 174 -31.32 0.23 -23.94
C SER A 174 -30.72 0.90 -22.71
N ARG A 175 -30.92 2.22 -22.59
CA ARG A 175 -30.68 2.98 -21.36
C ARG A 175 -31.74 2.59 -20.33
N LEU A 176 -31.33 2.18 -19.14
CA LEU A 176 -32.18 2.14 -17.95
C LEU A 176 -32.13 3.53 -17.30
N ASN A 177 -33.14 4.35 -17.57
CA ASN A 177 -33.51 5.50 -16.75
C ASN A 177 -35.04 5.49 -16.68
N GLU A 178 -35.61 5.09 -15.54
CA GLU A 178 -36.93 5.54 -15.06
C GLU A 178 -37.22 4.86 -13.72
N ILE A 179 -36.86 5.54 -12.63
CA ILE A 179 -37.65 5.51 -11.40
C ILE A 179 -37.80 6.96 -11.00
N GLU A 180 -38.90 7.60 -11.45
CA GLU A 180 -39.67 8.58 -10.68
C GLU A 180 -40.87 9.02 -11.52
N SER A 181 -42.06 8.56 -11.14
CA SER A 181 -43.26 9.38 -10.87
C SER A 181 -44.56 8.61 -11.10
N VAL A 182 -45.47 8.80 -10.13
CA VAL A 182 -46.92 8.54 -10.15
C VAL A 182 -47.37 7.11 -9.80
N LEU A 183 -47.49 6.84 -8.49
CA LEU A 183 -48.79 6.80 -7.80
C LEU A 183 -48.61 7.16 -6.31
#